data_AF-A0A1I3ERM9-F1
#
_entry.id   AF-A0A1I3ERM9-F1
#
_cell.length_a   1.000
_cell.length_b   1.000
_cell.length_c   1.000
_cell.angle_alpha   90.00
_cell.angle_beta   90.00
_cell.angle_gamma   90.00
#
_symmetry.space_group_name_H-M   'P 1'
#
loop_
_entity.id
_entity.type
_entity.pdbx_description
1 polymer ?
#
loop_
_entity_poly.entity_id
_entity_poly.type
_entity_poly.pdbx_seq_one_letter_code
_entity_poly.pdbx_strand_id
1 'polypeptide(L)'
;METFGERLETIILSRRGGNFGEYLGVEGVSRRARLENQVFKVRSCVEVDAGWMWEVTHEASGLTERSNERWGLCFAADRLAHNVKRVGAWKLPDGFVVSSVPMAAFLAARQQGGVANV
;
A
#
# COMPACT_ATOMS: atom_id res chain seq x y z
N MET A 1 8.60 13.93 7.51
CA MET A 1 7.56 13.50 6.56
C MET A 1 8.12 12.25 5.91
N GLU A 2 7.59 11.07 6.21
CA GLU A 2 8.08 9.82 5.63
C GLU A 2 7.60 9.70 4.18
N THR A 3 8.49 9.29 3.28
CA THR A 3 8.19 9.06 1.86
C THR A 3 7.39 7.78 1.67
N PHE A 4 6.68 7.66 0.55
CA PHE A 4 5.93 6.44 0.20
C PHE A 4 6.84 5.22 0.15
N GLY A 5 8.05 5.45 -0.35
CA GLY A 5 9.17 4.53 -0.33
C GLY A 5 9.54 3.94 1.01
N GLU A 6 9.82 4.81 1.98
CA GLU A 6 10.22 4.43 3.33
C GLU A 6 9.13 3.62 4.03
N ARG A 7 7.85 3.98 3.80
CA ARG A 7 6.70 3.22 4.28
C ARG A 7 6.66 1.83 3.68
N LEU A 8 6.84 1.71 2.37
CA LEU A 8 6.82 0.44 1.65
C LEU A 8 7.97 -0.48 2.09
N GLU A 9 9.18 0.07 2.23
CA GLU A 9 10.34 -0.64 2.77
C GLU A 9 10.07 -1.11 4.21
N THR A 10 9.51 -0.23 5.04
CA THR A 10 9.15 -0.54 6.42
C THR A 10 8.12 -1.66 6.49
N ILE A 11 7.10 -1.70 5.63
CA ILE A 11 6.12 -2.80 5.56
C ILE A 11 6.82 -4.12 5.21
N ILE A 12 7.71 -4.09 4.21
CA ILE A 12 8.48 -5.26 3.77
C ILE A 12 9.40 -5.80 4.87
N LEU A 13 10.04 -4.91 5.63
CA LEU A 13 10.97 -5.28 6.70
C LEU A 13 10.26 -5.70 7.99
N SER A 14 9.22 -4.97 8.39
CA SER A 14 8.49 -5.20 9.64
C SER A 14 7.52 -6.37 9.58
N ARG A 15 7.09 -6.79 8.37
CA ARG A 15 6.14 -7.89 8.11
C ARG A 15 4.77 -7.77 8.83
N ARG A 16 4.51 -6.71 9.60
CA ARG A 16 3.40 -6.61 10.58
C ARG A 16 2.59 -5.31 10.53
N GLY A 17 2.80 -4.42 9.55
CA GLY A 17 2.26 -3.07 9.61
C GLY A 17 0.72 -2.96 9.53
N GLY A 18 0.10 -2.27 10.50
CA GLY A 18 -1.31 -1.85 10.47
C GLY A 18 -1.54 -0.35 10.24
N ASN A 19 -0.49 0.48 10.32
CA ASN A 19 -0.61 1.94 10.18
C ASN A 19 -0.26 2.48 8.79
N PHE A 20 0.64 1.80 8.07
CA PHE A 20 1.11 2.25 6.77
C PHE A 20 0.70 1.33 5.64
N GLY A 21 0.30 0.10 5.93
CA GLY A 21 -0.04 -0.87 4.90
C GLY A 21 0.32 -2.28 5.32
N GLU A 22 -0.28 -3.24 4.66
CA GLU A 22 -0.29 -4.64 5.04
C GLU A 22 0.75 -5.42 4.25
N TYR A 23 1.57 -6.22 4.92
CA TYR A 23 2.47 -7.14 4.25
C TYR A 23 1.68 -8.38 3.82
N LEU A 24 1.55 -8.59 2.50
CA LEU A 24 0.73 -9.67 1.94
C LEU A 24 1.49 -11.00 1.78
N GLY A 25 2.80 -11.01 2.05
CA GLY A 25 3.63 -12.21 1.98
C GLY A 25 4.67 -12.18 0.85
N VAL A 26 5.26 -13.35 0.60
CA VAL A 26 6.25 -13.56 -0.45
C VAL A 26 5.65 -14.46 -1.52
N GLU A 27 5.72 -14.03 -2.78
CA GLU A 27 5.34 -14.82 -3.95
C GLU A 27 6.59 -15.05 -4.80
N GLY A 28 7.19 -16.24 -4.67
CA GLY A 28 8.47 -16.57 -5.31
C GLY A 28 9.63 -15.73 -4.77
N VAL A 29 10.31 -14.99 -5.67
CA VAL A 29 11.40 -14.06 -5.32
C VAL A 29 10.88 -12.65 -5.01
N SER A 30 9.58 -12.42 -5.19
CA SER A 30 8.95 -11.11 -5.01
C SER A 30 8.23 -10.99 -3.66
N ARG A 31 8.39 -9.86 -3.00
CA ARG A 31 7.67 -9.51 -1.76
C ARG A 31 6.48 -8.64 -2.10
N ARG A 32 5.33 -8.89 -1.45
CA ARG A 32 4.08 -8.16 -1.71
C ARG A 32 3.73 -7.28 -0.52
N ALA A 33 3.48 -6.01 -0.78
CA ALA A 33 3.03 -5.04 0.20
C ALA A 33 1.81 -4.31 -0.33
N ARG A 34 0.78 -4.19 0.50
CA ARG A 34 -0.40 -3.37 0.25
C ARG A 34 -0.22 -2.03 0.96
N LEU A 35 -0.36 -0.94 0.24
CA LEU A 35 -0.25 0.43 0.76
C LEU A 35 -1.40 1.23 0.16
N GLU A 36 -2.24 1.86 0.99
CA GLU A 36 -3.39 2.67 0.55
C GLU A 36 -4.34 1.94 -0.43
N ASN A 37 -4.67 0.67 -0.14
CA ASN A 37 -5.46 -0.21 -1.01
C ASN A 37 -4.84 -0.57 -2.38
N GLN A 38 -3.61 -0.13 -2.65
CA GLN A 38 -2.84 -0.57 -3.80
C GLN A 38 -1.87 -1.68 -3.41
N VAL A 39 -1.65 -2.63 -4.32
CA VAL A 39 -0.71 -3.73 -4.09
C VAL A 39 0.52 -3.53 -4.95
N PHE A 40 1.68 -3.61 -4.30
CA PHE A 40 2.99 -3.49 -4.90
C PHE A 40 3.76 -4.79 -4.71
N LYS A 41 4.36 -5.27 -5.80
CA LYS A 41 5.36 -6.33 -5.83
C LYS A 41 6.72 -5.68 -5.84
N VAL A 42 7.54 -5.97 -4.84
CA VAL A 42 8.94 -5.56 -4.80
C VAL A 42 9.82 -6.76 -5.01
N ARG A 43 10.74 -6.65 -5.95
CA ARG A 43 11.77 -7.65 -6.20
C ARG A 43 13.12 -7.04 -5.89
N SER A 44 13.95 -7.82 -5.22
CA SER A 44 15.35 -7.48 -4.89
C SER A 44 16.27 -8.50 -5.54
N CYS A 45 17.40 -8.05 -6.08
CA CYS A 45 18.42 -8.89 -6.71
C CYS A 45 17.88 -9.70 -7.90
N VAL A 46 17.14 -9.04 -8.79
CA VAL A 46 16.39 -9.71 -9.86
C VAL A 46 17.33 -10.30 -10.93
N GLU A 47 18.55 -9.78 -11.09
CA GLU A 47 19.59 -10.33 -11.97
C GLU A 47 20.98 -9.85 -11.52
N VAL A 48 22.00 -10.71 -11.59
CA VAL A 48 23.39 -10.39 -11.20
C VAL A 48 24.06 -9.45 -12.23
N ASP A 49 23.63 -9.51 -13.48
CA ASP A 49 24.15 -8.69 -14.60
C ASP A 49 23.29 -7.44 -14.90
N ALA A 50 22.18 -7.27 -14.18
CA ALA A 50 21.30 -6.13 -14.35
C ALA A 50 21.85 -4.91 -13.62
N GLY A 51 21.91 -3.76 -14.29
CA GLY A 51 22.28 -2.47 -13.70
C GLY A 51 21.28 -1.90 -12.67
N TRP A 52 20.33 -2.71 -12.21
CA TRP A 52 19.27 -2.35 -11.26
C TRP A 52 19.07 -3.49 -10.25
N MET A 53 19.02 -3.13 -8.97
CA MET A 53 18.98 -4.08 -7.86
C MET A 53 17.58 -4.23 -7.27
N TRP A 54 16.71 -3.25 -7.51
CA TRP A 54 15.37 -3.16 -6.97
C TRP A 54 14.37 -2.87 -8.09
N GLU A 55 13.28 -3.63 -8.12
CA GLU A 55 12.17 -3.42 -9.03
C GLU A 55 10.87 -3.37 -8.23
N VAL A 56 10.11 -2.30 -8.43
CA VAL A 56 8.79 -2.09 -7.82
C VAL A 56 7.76 -2.16 -8.93
N THR A 57 6.81 -3.07 -8.80
CA THR A 57 5.72 -3.27 -9.75
C THR A 57 4.40 -3.00 -9.05
N HIS A 58 3.56 -2.16 -9.64
CA HIS A 58 2.19 -2.00 -9.19
C HIS A 58 1.31 -3.06 -9.84
N GLU A 59 0.64 -3.91 -9.05
CA GLU A 59 -0.09 -5.07 -9.58
C GLU A 59 -1.28 -4.68 -10.45
N ALA A 60 -2.06 -3.67 -10.05
CA ALA A 60 -3.29 -3.35 -10.75
C ALA A 60 -3.04 -2.68 -12.11
N SER A 61 -1.92 -1.97 -12.28
CA SER A 61 -1.57 -1.31 -13.55
C SER A 61 -0.50 -2.04 -14.35
N GLY A 62 0.21 -3.00 -13.75
CA GLY A 62 1.37 -3.66 -14.36
C GLY A 62 2.59 -2.74 -14.58
N LEU A 63 2.56 -1.50 -14.08
CA LEU A 63 3.65 -0.54 -14.25
C LEU A 63 4.81 -0.91 -13.32
N THR A 64 6.03 -0.79 -13.84
CA THR A 64 7.26 -1.13 -13.14
C THR A 64 8.22 0.05 -13.11
N GLU A 65 8.84 0.29 -11.98
CA GLU A 65 9.96 1.22 -11.82
C GLU A 65 11.14 0.49 -11.21
N ARG A 66 12.35 0.89 -11.62
CA ARG A 66 13.60 0.21 -11.27
C ARG A 66 14.60 1.17 -10.65
N SER A 67 15.40 0.65 -9.73
CA SER A 67 16.47 1.39 -9.08
C SER A 67 17.69 0.50 -8.82
N ASN A 68 18.87 1.07 -8.94
CA ASN A 68 20.16 0.46 -8.59
C ASN A 68 20.46 0.57 -7.08
N GLU A 69 19.95 1.62 -6.43
CA GLU A 69 20.20 1.88 -5.02
C GLU A 69 19.01 1.50 -4.14
N ARG A 70 19.32 1.06 -2.92
CA ARG A 70 18.32 0.77 -1.88
C ARG A 70 17.50 2.01 -1.53
N TRP A 71 18.15 3.15 -1.30
CA TRP A 71 17.47 4.43 -1.09
C TRP A 71 16.71 4.90 -2.33
N GLY A 72 17.17 4.48 -3.51
CA GLY A 72 16.46 4.69 -4.78
C GLY A 72 15.15 3.91 -4.90
N LEU A 73 14.91 2.88 -4.06
CA LEU A 73 13.60 2.24 -3.93
C LEU A 73 12.54 3.27 -3.58
N CYS A 74 12.89 4.25 -2.73
CA CYS A 74 11.93 5.24 -2.29
C CYS A 74 11.48 6.15 -3.44
N PHE A 75 12.45 6.66 -4.19
CA PHE A 75 12.19 7.47 -5.37
C PHE A 75 11.53 6.68 -6.50
N ALA A 76 11.83 5.38 -6.65
CA ALA A 76 11.18 4.51 -7.61
C ALA A 76 9.70 4.29 -7.25
N ALA A 77 9.40 4.02 -5.97
CA ALA A 77 8.04 3.84 -5.50
C ALA A 77 7.23 5.15 -5.58
N ASP A 78 7.82 6.29 -5.24
CA ASP A 78 7.16 7.61 -5.36
C ASP A 78 6.87 7.98 -6.82
N ARG A 79 7.84 7.78 -7.73
CA ARG A 79 7.64 7.99 -9.18
C ARG A 79 6.59 7.04 -9.74
N LEU A 80 6.62 5.77 -9.34
CA LEU A 80 5.61 4.79 -9.73
C LEU A 80 4.23 5.23 -9.26
N ALA A 81 4.07 5.65 -8.00
CA ALA A 81 2.80 6.14 -7.48
C ALA A 81 2.28 7.35 -8.26
N HIS A 82 3.16 8.30 -8.61
CA HIS A 82 2.80 9.44 -9.46
C HIS A 82 2.38 9.01 -10.87
N ASN A 83 3.12 8.09 -11.48
CA ASN A 83 2.81 7.56 -12.81
C ASN A 83 1.48 6.80 -12.82
N VAL A 84 1.22 5.94 -11.83
CA VAL A 84 -0.04 5.20 -11.69
C VAL A 84 -1.22 6.15 -11.50
N LYS A 85 -1.06 7.20 -10.68
CA LYS A 85 -2.07 8.25 -10.51
C LYS A 85 -2.33 9.00 -11.82
N ARG A 86 -1.28 9.34 -12.57
CA ARG A 86 -1.40 10.03 -13.88
C ARG A 86 -2.11 9.18 -14.92
N VAL A 87 -1.89 7.87 -14.90
CA VAL A 87 -2.54 6.91 -15.80
C VAL A 87 -4.00 6.62 -15.37
N GLY A 88 -4.43 7.09 -14.20
CA GLY A 88 -5.77 6.83 -13.67
C GLY A 88 -5.99 5.38 -13.23
N ALA A 89 -4.92 4.57 -13.17
CA ALA A 89 -4.97 3.19 -12.69
C ALA A 89 -4.89 3.09 -11.16
N TRP A 90 -4.71 4.24 -10.48
CA TRP A 90 -4.80 4.33 -9.03
C TRP A 90 -6.26 4.22 -8.63
N LYS A 91 -6.67 3.05 -8.13
CA LYS A 91 -8.00 2.89 -7.56
C LYS A 91 -8.07 3.75 -6.30
N LEU A 92 -8.85 4.82 -6.32
CA LEU A 92 -9.19 5.50 -5.08
C LEU A 92 -9.80 4.45 -4.13
N PRO A 93 -9.54 4.53 -2.81
CA PRO A 93 -10.28 3.70 -1.88
C PRO A 93 -11.76 3.92 -2.19
N ASP A 94 -12.50 2.83 -2.45
CA ASP A 94 -13.96 2.89 -2.52
C ASP A 94 -14.38 3.70 -1.30
N GLY A 95 -15.00 4.85 -1.56
CA GLY A 95 -15.23 5.88 -0.56
C GLY A 95 -15.86 5.30 0.69
N PHE A 96 -15.73 6.01 1.82
CA PHE A 96 -16.34 5.67 3.12
C PHE A 96 -17.48 4.71 2.92
N VAL A 97 -17.30 3.45 3.34
CA VAL A 97 -18.41 2.51 3.42
C VAL A 97 -19.39 3.17 4.38
N VAL A 98 -20.33 3.93 3.84
CA VAL A 98 -21.48 4.43 4.57
C VAL A 98 -22.24 3.16 4.85
N SER A 99 -21.86 2.46 5.91
CA SER A 99 -22.71 1.43 6.47
C SER A 99 -24.00 2.15 6.74
N SER A 100 -25.05 1.83 5.98
CA SER A 100 -26.40 2.28 6.27
C SER A 100 -26.77 1.61 7.59
N VAL A 101 -26.32 2.17 8.71
CA VAL A 101 -26.73 1.71 10.03
C VAL A 101 -28.25 1.86 10.01
N PRO A 102 -29.01 0.74 10.00
CA PRO A 102 -30.46 0.85 9.97
C PRO A 102 -30.88 1.65 11.20
N MET A 103 -31.79 2.61 11.04
CA MET A 103 -32.24 3.51 12.11
C MET A 103 -32.62 2.74 13.39
N ALA A 104 -33.10 1.50 13.25
CA ALA A 104 -33.37 0.59 14.36
C ALA A 104 -32.14 0.29 15.23
N ALA A 105 -30.96 0.08 14.66
CA ALA A 105 -29.72 -0.17 15.39
C ALA A 105 -29.22 1.10 16.11
N PHE A 106 -29.39 2.27 15.49
CA PHE A 106 -29.07 3.56 16.13
C PHE A 106 -30.00 3.85 17.33
N LEU A 107 -31.30 3.59 17.18
CA LEU A 107 -32.27 3.77 18.26
C LEU A 107 -32.05 2.76 19.40
N ALA A 108 -31.68 1.51 19.09
CA ALA A 108 -31.33 0.51 20.10
C ALA A 108 -30.09 0.89 20.91
N ALA A 109 -29.04 1.41 20.26
CA ALA A 109 -27.83 1.89 20.95
C ALA A 109 -28.12 3.10 21.86
N ARG A 110 -29.04 3.99 21.45
CA ARG A 110 -29.46 5.15 22.25
C ARG A 110 -30.29 4.77 23.47
N GLN A 111 -31.06 3.69 23.41
CA GLN A 111 -31.80 3.16 24.57
C GLN A 111 -30.89 2.46 25.59
N GLN A 112 -29.70 2.00 25.19
CA GLN A 112 -28.75 1.31 26.06
C GLN A 112 -27.77 2.22 26.81
N GLY A 113 -27.88 3.55 26.70
CA GLY A 113 -27.14 4.48 27.58
C GLY A 113 -25.62 4.49 27.39
N GLY A 114 -25.12 4.18 26.19
CA GLY A 114 -23.70 4.32 25.86
C GLY A 114 -23.33 5.77 25.59
N VAL A 115 -22.68 6.41 26.56
CA VAL A 115 -22.01 7.71 26.40
C VAL A 115 -20.95 7.58 25.30
N ALA A 116 -21.26 8.07 24.09
CA ALA A 116 -20.24 8.31 23.08
C ALA A 116 -19.57 9.64 23.42
N ASN A 117 -18.41 9.57 24.09
CA ASN A 117 -17.53 10.72 24.22
C ASN A 117 -17.02 11.09 22.82
N VAL A 118 -17.38 12.31 22.41
CA VAL A 118 -16.80 13.07 21.29
C VAL A 118 -15.34 13.40 21.61
#